data_AF-A0A7S2IXG1-F1
#
_entry.id   AF-A0A7S2IXG1-F1
#
_cell.length_a   1.000
_cell.length_b   1.000
_cell.length_c   1.000
_cell.angle_alpha   90.00
_cell.angle_beta   90.00
_cell.angle_gamma   90.00
#
_symmetry.space_group_name_H-M   'P 1'
#
loop_
_entity.id
_entity.type
_entity.pdbx_description
1 polymer ?
#
loop_
_entity_poly.entity_id
_entity_poly.type
_entity_poly.pdbx_seq_one_letter_code
_entity_poly.pdbx_strand_id
1 'polypeptide(L)'
;TNECFMAPPTDALIERVIPRCLHVNRGASAGRRPTRALFAVGDSHMAMLVEGLRRAVGEEFQLAWVSSGSACGVDRYGVTHSRSYCSPYAAKVVSVLRTSLMPGDVLFWHNSEYHHKSFTKAWVISVLHPIVQSASASLVMISDGPKLRERATNCLPSAFAPTALSRCDTSLSAANANQARQKADLQSIASSFPADTYTYDLFDLYCEESRCRATIPGTNTFWTFDGHHFTAAGGMYLWPYWCAFFSAHSWFRQ
;
A
#
# COMPACT_ATOMS: atom_id res chain seq x y z
N THR A 1 -12.66 6.26 -9.87
CA THR A 1 -12.56 7.69 -9.50
C THR A 1 -11.63 7.80 -8.31
N ASN A 2 -10.65 8.73 -8.33
CA ASN A 2 -9.63 8.92 -7.27
C ASN A 2 -10.18 9.64 -6.02
N GLU A 3 -11.42 9.36 -5.63
CA GLU A 3 -12.14 10.15 -4.63
C GLU A 3 -11.59 10.06 -3.19
N CYS A 4 -10.79 9.04 -2.92
CA CYS A 4 -10.16 8.79 -1.63
C CYS A 4 -8.64 9.03 -1.63
N PHE A 5 -8.13 9.69 -2.67
CA PHE A 5 -6.77 10.18 -2.73
C PHE A 5 -6.74 11.71 -2.58
N MET A 6 -5.88 12.24 -1.70
CA MET A 6 -5.76 13.67 -1.42
C MET A 6 -4.34 14.17 -1.66
N ALA A 7 -4.15 15.16 -2.54
CA ALA A 7 -2.83 15.74 -2.79
C ALA A 7 -2.91 17.24 -3.10
N PRO A 8 -2.55 18.14 -2.15
CA PRO A 8 -2.28 17.88 -0.73
C PRO A 8 -3.57 17.71 0.11
N PRO A 9 -3.51 17.07 1.28
CA PRO A 9 -4.67 16.92 2.17
C PRO A 9 -4.88 18.17 3.04
N THR A 10 -5.66 19.14 2.58
CA THR A 10 -6.07 20.29 3.42
C THR A 10 -7.01 19.86 4.55
N ASP A 11 -7.10 20.60 5.66
CA ASP A 11 -7.98 20.27 6.80
C ASP A 11 -9.44 20.02 6.39
N ALA A 12 -10.01 20.85 5.52
CA ALA A 12 -11.37 20.68 5.02
C ALA A 12 -11.55 19.37 4.22
N LEU A 13 -10.52 18.96 3.46
CA LEU A 13 -10.51 17.67 2.75
C LEU A 13 -10.36 16.51 3.73
N ILE A 14 -9.46 16.61 4.72
CA ILE A 14 -9.24 15.60 5.76
C ILE A 14 -10.53 15.30 6.49
N GLU A 15 -11.22 16.34 6.99
CA GLU A 15 -12.46 16.19 7.76
C GLU A 15 -13.61 15.59 6.95
N ARG A 16 -13.67 15.88 5.64
CA ARG A 16 -14.74 15.40 4.76
C ARG A 16 -14.47 14.03 4.15
N VAL A 17 -13.25 13.81 3.66
CA VAL A 17 -12.92 12.65 2.80
C VAL A 17 -12.62 11.42 3.66
N ILE A 18 -11.82 11.53 4.72
CA ILE A 18 -11.38 10.37 5.50
C ILE A 18 -12.57 9.60 6.11
N PRO A 19 -13.51 10.24 6.85
CA PRO A 19 -14.65 9.51 7.41
C PRO A 19 -15.50 8.83 6.35
N ARG A 20 -15.70 9.48 5.19
CA ARG A 20 -16.47 8.93 4.07
C ARG A 20 -15.77 7.73 3.43
N CYS A 21 -14.47 7.85 3.19
CA CYS A 21 -13.67 6.85 2.47
C CYS A 21 -13.26 5.64 3.31
N LEU A 22 -13.18 5.83 4.63
CA LEU A 22 -12.99 4.75 5.60
C LEU A 22 -14.32 4.25 6.20
N HIS A 23 -15.47 4.68 5.67
CA HIS A 23 -16.76 4.17 6.11
C HIS A 23 -17.02 2.76 5.56
N VAL A 24 -17.43 1.85 6.45
CA VAL A 24 -17.85 0.49 6.12
C VAL A 24 -19.33 0.34 6.45
N ASN A 25 -20.12 -0.12 5.48
CA ASN A 25 -21.51 -0.47 5.69
C ASN A 25 -21.60 -1.95 6.11
N ARG A 26 -21.59 -2.20 7.41
CA ARG A 26 -21.60 -3.55 7.97
C ARG A 26 -22.91 -4.32 7.76
N GLY A 27 -23.98 -3.65 7.30
CA GLY A 27 -25.31 -4.22 7.15
C GLY A 27 -25.92 -4.64 8.49
N ALA A 28 -26.98 -3.95 8.94
CA ALA A 28 -27.69 -4.30 10.17
C ALA A 28 -28.67 -5.48 10.02
N SER A 29 -28.60 -6.24 8.92
CA SER A 29 -29.60 -7.26 8.61
C SER A 29 -29.53 -8.42 9.60
N ALA A 30 -30.59 -8.55 10.40
CA ALA A 30 -30.76 -9.61 11.38
C ALA A 30 -30.46 -10.99 10.75
N GLY A 31 -29.43 -11.66 11.26
CA GLY A 31 -29.07 -13.03 10.87
C GLY A 31 -27.88 -13.18 9.91
N ARG A 32 -27.33 -12.10 9.32
CA ARG A 32 -26.05 -12.19 8.58
C ARG A 32 -24.89 -11.76 9.47
N ARG A 33 -23.78 -12.50 9.40
CA ARG A 33 -22.51 -12.06 10.02
C ARG A 33 -22.14 -10.68 9.44
N PRO A 34 -21.62 -9.74 10.25
CA PRO A 34 -21.15 -8.46 9.74
C PRO A 34 -20.17 -8.67 8.59
N THR A 35 -20.31 -7.87 7.53
CA THR A 35 -19.35 -7.89 6.42
C THR A 35 -17.97 -7.50 6.96
N ARG A 36 -16.96 -8.34 6.76
CA ARG A 36 -15.56 -8.01 7.08
C ARG A 36 -15.08 -6.89 6.17
N ALA A 37 -14.17 -6.07 6.67
CA ALA A 37 -13.61 -4.96 5.93
C ALA A 37 -12.12 -5.11 5.73
N LEU A 38 -11.67 -4.65 4.57
CA LEU A 38 -10.27 -4.34 4.34
C LEU A 38 -10.12 -2.83 4.38
N PHE A 39 -9.35 -2.34 5.35
CA PHE A 39 -8.95 -0.95 5.42
C PHE A 39 -7.60 -0.79 4.75
N ALA A 40 -7.47 0.07 3.74
CA ALA A 40 -6.20 0.35 3.08
C ALA A 40 -5.79 1.81 3.28
N VAL A 41 -4.66 2.04 3.96
CA VAL A 41 -4.20 3.38 4.32
C VAL A 41 -2.73 3.58 3.93
N GLY A 42 -2.41 4.76 3.44
CA GLY A 42 -1.05 5.02 2.95
C GLY A 42 -0.85 6.38 2.31
N ASP A 43 0.21 6.47 1.52
CA ASP A 43 0.49 7.58 0.62
C ASP A 43 0.04 7.27 -0.84
N SER A 44 0.60 7.95 -1.84
CA SER A 44 0.32 7.69 -3.26
C SER A 44 0.65 6.26 -3.70
N HIS A 45 1.55 5.57 -3.01
CA HIS A 45 1.87 4.19 -3.29
C HIS A 45 0.78 3.24 -2.80
N MET A 46 0.03 3.56 -1.73
CA MET A 46 -1.17 2.77 -1.42
C MET A 46 -2.23 2.96 -2.50
N ALA A 47 -2.44 4.21 -2.96
CA ALA A 47 -3.46 4.53 -3.94
C ALA A 47 -3.32 3.73 -5.25
N MET A 48 -2.09 3.46 -5.71
CA MET A 48 -1.85 2.70 -6.94
C MET A 48 -2.13 1.19 -6.81
N LEU A 49 -2.24 0.66 -5.59
CA LEU A 49 -2.53 -0.77 -5.34
C LEU A 49 -4.04 -1.05 -5.22
N VAL A 50 -4.84 -0.01 -4.98
CA VAL A 50 -6.27 -0.14 -4.62
C VAL A 50 -7.09 -0.87 -5.67
N GLU A 51 -6.84 -0.66 -6.96
CA GLU A 51 -7.60 -1.34 -8.01
C GLU A 51 -7.33 -2.85 -8.00
N GLY A 52 -6.08 -3.27 -7.84
CA GLY A 52 -5.72 -4.68 -7.68
C GLY A 52 -6.30 -5.29 -6.39
N LEU A 53 -6.27 -4.54 -5.28
CA LEU A 53 -6.87 -4.96 -4.01
C LEU A 53 -8.39 -5.12 -4.12
N ARG A 54 -9.07 -4.17 -4.77
CA ARG A 54 -10.53 -4.22 -4.98
C ARG A 54 -10.94 -5.48 -5.74
N ARG A 55 -10.16 -5.85 -6.75
CA ARG A 55 -10.37 -7.09 -7.49
C ARG A 55 -10.09 -8.31 -6.64
N ALA A 56 -9.04 -8.27 -5.82
CA ALA A 56 -8.64 -9.37 -4.96
C ALA A 56 -9.68 -9.72 -3.92
N VAL A 57 -10.23 -8.71 -3.25
CA VAL A 57 -11.18 -8.94 -2.17
C VAL A 57 -12.60 -9.25 -2.65
N GLY A 58 -12.95 -8.83 -3.87
CA GLY A 58 -14.27 -9.10 -4.46
C GLY A 58 -15.42 -8.73 -3.51
N GLU A 59 -16.29 -9.70 -3.25
CA GLU A 59 -17.42 -9.57 -2.30
C GLU A 59 -17.08 -10.10 -0.89
N GLU A 60 -15.88 -10.64 -0.67
CA GLU A 60 -15.48 -11.22 0.63
C GLU A 60 -15.19 -10.15 1.68
N PHE A 61 -14.72 -8.98 1.23
CA PHE A 61 -14.51 -7.81 2.07
C PHE A 61 -15.15 -6.58 1.45
N GLN A 62 -15.64 -5.69 2.31
CA GLN A 62 -15.84 -4.31 1.92
C GLN A 62 -14.50 -3.57 1.97
N LEU A 63 -14.03 -3.08 0.82
CA LEU A 63 -12.82 -2.26 0.75
C LEU A 63 -13.13 -0.81 1.13
N ALA A 64 -12.49 -0.33 2.19
CA ALA A 64 -12.48 1.07 2.61
C ALA A 64 -11.04 1.57 2.57
N TRP A 65 -10.76 2.69 1.90
CA TRP A 65 -9.38 3.10 1.68
C TRP A 65 -9.22 4.61 1.66
N VAL A 66 -8.07 5.09 2.10
CA VAL A 66 -7.70 6.49 1.94
C VAL A 66 -6.20 6.62 1.75
N SER A 67 -5.79 7.58 0.96
CA SER A 67 -4.38 7.81 0.68
C SER A 67 -4.08 9.29 0.49
N SER A 68 -2.83 9.68 0.76
CA SER A 68 -2.38 11.06 0.56
C SER A 68 -1.17 11.15 -0.36
N GLY A 69 -1.11 12.16 -1.22
CA GLY A 69 0.10 12.51 -1.94
C GLY A 69 0.99 13.47 -1.15
N SER A 70 1.87 14.17 -1.86
CA SER A 70 2.59 15.34 -1.32
C SER A 70 3.46 15.03 -0.10
N ALA A 71 4.09 13.85 -0.07
CA ALA A 71 4.99 13.42 0.99
C ALA A 71 4.32 13.23 2.38
N CYS A 72 3.00 13.06 2.44
CA CYS A 72 2.34 12.51 3.62
C CYS A 72 2.10 11.02 3.48
N GLY A 73 2.68 10.24 4.39
CA GLY A 73 2.19 8.90 4.69
C GLY A 73 1.19 8.96 5.84
N VAL A 74 0.79 7.79 6.36
CA VAL A 74 -0.02 7.72 7.59
C VAL A 74 0.82 8.01 8.85
N ASP A 75 2.14 8.15 8.73
CA ASP A 75 2.98 8.61 9.84
C ASP A 75 2.89 10.14 10.04
N ARG A 76 3.14 10.59 11.26
CA ARG A 76 2.95 11.98 11.67
C ARG A 76 3.96 12.96 11.05
N TYR A 77 5.03 12.45 10.45
CA TYR A 77 6.22 13.24 10.13
C TYR A 77 6.49 13.41 8.62
N GLY A 78 5.89 12.57 7.76
CA GLY A 78 6.09 12.65 6.30
C GLY A 78 7.57 12.51 5.87
N VAL A 79 7.88 12.66 4.57
CA VAL A 79 9.29 12.65 4.09
C VAL A 79 10.05 13.87 4.58
N THR A 80 9.35 15.00 4.69
CA THR A 80 9.88 16.29 5.17
C THR A 80 9.08 16.66 6.41
N HIS A 81 9.73 16.77 7.57
CA HIS A 81 9.12 17.02 8.89
C HIS A 81 8.36 18.36 9.03
N SER A 82 8.01 19.02 7.93
CA SER A 82 7.51 20.40 7.90
C SER A 82 6.18 20.60 7.19
N ARG A 83 5.52 19.53 6.69
CA ARG A 83 4.19 19.69 6.10
C ARG A 83 3.13 19.65 7.19
N SER A 84 2.60 20.83 7.53
CA SER A 84 1.61 21.06 8.59
C SER A 84 0.37 20.15 8.50
N TYR A 85 0.07 19.63 7.31
CA TYR A 85 -1.09 18.79 7.04
C TYR A 85 -0.89 17.27 7.20
N CYS A 86 0.34 16.76 7.34
CA CYS A 86 0.52 15.31 7.52
C CYS A 86 0.06 14.85 8.92
N SER A 87 0.30 15.65 9.98
CA SER A 87 -0.14 15.31 11.33
C SER A 87 -1.67 15.28 11.46
N PRO A 88 -2.44 16.28 10.97
CA PRO A 88 -3.90 16.21 10.93
C PRO A 88 -4.43 15.01 10.13
N TYR A 89 -3.83 14.69 8.98
CA TYR A 89 -4.20 13.52 8.18
C TYR A 89 -4.02 12.22 8.98
N ALA A 90 -2.82 11.98 9.51
CA ALA A 90 -2.52 10.79 10.31
C ALA A 90 -3.43 10.67 11.54
N ALA A 91 -3.64 11.78 12.26
CA ALA A 91 -4.51 11.81 13.43
C ALA A 91 -5.96 11.45 13.08
N LYS A 92 -6.48 11.95 11.95
CA LYS A 92 -7.84 11.65 11.51
C LYS A 92 -7.99 10.20 11.06
N VAL A 93 -7.03 9.66 10.31
CA VAL A 93 -7.00 8.23 9.93
C VAL A 93 -7.02 7.36 11.18
N VAL A 94 -6.14 7.62 12.14
CA VAL A 94 -6.07 6.90 13.43
C VAL A 94 -7.39 6.98 14.19
N SER A 95 -8.01 8.16 14.26
CA SER A 95 -9.29 8.35 14.94
C SER A 95 -10.42 7.51 14.31
N VAL A 96 -10.50 7.44 12.99
CA VAL A 96 -11.50 6.62 12.30
C VAL A 96 -11.21 5.13 12.46
N LEU A 97 -9.96 4.69 12.31
CA LEU A 97 -9.59 3.28 12.49
C LEU A 97 -9.93 2.76 13.89
N ARG A 98 -9.66 3.54 14.95
CA ARG A 98 -10.01 3.19 16.34
C ARG A 98 -11.48 2.89 16.57
N THR A 99 -12.36 3.49 15.78
CA THR A 99 -13.81 3.37 15.94
C THR A 99 -14.46 2.46 14.90
N SER A 100 -13.74 2.10 13.84
CA SER A 100 -14.29 1.40 12.67
C SER A 100 -13.77 -0.03 12.50
N LEU A 101 -12.58 -0.34 13.00
CA LEU A 101 -12.03 -1.69 12.97
C LEU A 101 -12.81 -2.60 13.93
N MET A 102 -13.07 -3.82 13.46
CA MET A 102 -13.80 -4.87 14.15
C MET A 102 -13.02 -6.20 14.10
N PRO A 103 -13.40 -7.18 14.93
CA PRO A 103 -12.79 -8.50 14.88
C PRO A 103 -12.85 -9.14 13.49
N GLY A 104 -11.71 -9.63 13.02
CA GLY A 104 -11.56 -10.27 11.72
C GLY A 104 -11.43 -9.33 10.51
N ASP A 105 -11.35 -8.02 10.73
CA ASP A 105 -10.94 -7.08 9.69
C ASP A 105 -9.44 -7.16 9.39
N VAL A 106 -9.05 -6.58 8.25
CA VAL A 106 -7.64 -6.48 7.86
C VAL A 106 -7.28 -5.03 7.55
N LEU A 107 -6.20 -4.53 8.15
CA LEU A 107 -5.62 -3.22 7.88
C LEU A 107 -4.37 -3.38 7.01
N PHE A 108 -4.45 -2.93 5.76
CA PHE A 108 -3.31 -2.77 4.87
C PHE A 108 -2.68 -1.40 5.10
N TRP A 109 -1.40 -1.39 5.41
CA TRP A 109 -0.58 -0.18 5.52
C TRP A 109 0.56 -0.21 4.51
N HIS A 110 0.67 0.86 3.73
CA HIS A 110 1.70 0.98 2.71
C HIS A 110 2.07 2.45 2.48
N ASN A 111 3.36 2.75 2.59
CA ASN A 111 3.94 3.99 2.14
C ASN A 111 5.13 3.65 1.23
N SER A 112 5.63 4.62 0.47
CA SER A 112 6.86 4.45 -0.28
C SER A 112 8.05 4.08 0.60
N GLU A 113 9.07 3.49 0.00
CA GLU A 113 10.34 3.19 0.63
C GLU A 113 11.06 4.43 1.17
N TYR A 114 11.05 5.54 0.42
CA TYR A 114 11.75 6.77 0.81
C TYR A 114 11.10 7.47 2.01
N HIS A 115 9.83 7.18 2.28
CA HIS A 115 9.11 7.55 3.48
C HIS A 115 9.54 6.77 4.73
N HIS A 116 10.15 5.59 4.56
CA HIS A 116 10.51 4.74 5.69
C HIS A 116 11.75 5.26 6.42
N LYS A 117 11.53 5.85 7.60
CA LYS A 117 12.57 6.35 8.50
C LYS A 117 12.51 5.62 9.84
N SER A 118 13.45 5.89 10.73
CA SER A 118 13.49 5.29 12.07
C SER A 118 12.20 5.51 12.87
N PHE A 119 11.54 6.66 12.71
CA PHE A 119 10.27 6.93 13.39
C PHE A 119 9.08 6.18 12.78
N THR A 120 9.15 5.72 11.52
CA THR A 120 8.04 5.00 10.88
C THR A 120 7.79 3.69 11.61
N LYS A 121 8.85 2.92 11.88
CA LYS A 121 8.79 1.72 12.72
C LYS A 121 8.20 2.00 14.10
N ALA A 122 8.72 3.01 14.79
CA ALA A 122 8.22 3.39 16.12
C ALA A 122 6.73 3.78 16.09
N TRP A 123 6.29 4.47 15.05
CA TRP A 123 4.90 4.87 14.87
C TRP A 123 3.99 3.66 14.63
N VAL A 124 4.36 2.72 13.75
CA VAL A 124 3.57 1.49 13.54
C VAL A 124 3.40 0.73 14.85
N ILE A 125 4.48 0.55 15.61
CA ILE A 125 4.49 -0.18 16.89
C ILE A 125 3.65 0.53 17.96
N SER A 126 3.77 1.85 18.08
CA SER A 126 3.13 2.61 19.17
C SER A 126 1.71 3.08 18.85
N VAL A 127 1.31 3.11 17.58
CA VAL A 127 0.03 3.67 17.13
C VAL A 127 -0.82 2.63 16.42
N LEU A 128 -0.36 2.07 15.29
CA LEU A 128 -1.22 1.18 14.48
C LEU A 128 -1.43 -0.17 15.13
N HIS A 129 -0.36 -0.83 15.58
CA HIS A 129 -0.46 -2.17 16.15
C HIS A 129 -1.42 -2.23 17.35
N PRO A 130 -1.37 -1.32 18.35
CA PRO A 130 -2.34 -1.32 19.45
C PRO A 130 -3.80 -1.17 18.99
N ILE A 131 -4.05 -0.41 17.91
CA ILE A 131 -5.40 -0.24 17.37
C ILE A 131 -5.89 -1.56 16.77
N VAL A 132 -5.07 -2.19 15.92
CA VAL A 132 -5.37 -3.47 15.27
C VAL A 132 -5.59 -4.57 16.32
N GLN A 133 -4.68 -4.67 17.28
CA GLN A 133 -4.74 -5.64 18.37
C GLN A 133 -6.01 -5.44 19.22
N SER A 134 -6.35 -4.20 19.58
CA SER A 134 -7.56 -3.90 20.36
C SER A 134 -8.86 -4.30 19.65
N ALA A 135 -8.84 -4.29 18.32
CA ALA A 135 -9.96 -4.68 17.48
C ALA A 135 -9.98 -6.18 17.15
N SER A 136 -8.97 -6.97 17.55
CA SER A 136 -8.79 -8.35 17.08
C SER A 136 -8.79 -8.45 15.54
N ALA A 137 -8.16 -7.46 14.89
CA ALA A 137 -7.97 -7.38 13.44
C ALA A 137 -6.56 -7.87 13.07
N SER A 138 -6.24 -7.91 11.78
CA SER A 138 -4.89 -8.20 11.29
C SER A 138 -4.24 -6.96 10.65
N LEU A 139 -2.93 -6.79 10.81
CA LEU A 139 -2.13 -5.76 10.15
C LEU A 139 -1.31 -6.39 9.03
N VAL A 140 -1.42 -5.84 7.82
CA VAL A 140 -0.56 -6.21 6.68
C VAL A 140 0.28 -5.00 6.30
N MET A 141 1.59 -5.13 6.42
CA MET A 141 2.54 -4.11 5.99
C MET A 141 3.12 -4.51 4.64
N ILE A 142 3.00 -3.62 3.65
CA ILE A 142 3.39 -3.91 2.27
C ILE A 142 4.71 -3.21 1.99
N SER A 143 5.71 -3.96 1.47
CA SER A 143 6.93 -3.36 0.95
C SER A 143 6.65 -2.63 -0.36
N ASP A 144 7.51 -1.70 -0.74
CA ASP A 144 7.38 -0.98 -2.01
C ASP A 144 8.02 -1.74 -3.18
N GLY A 145 7.61 -1.38 -4.39
CA GLY A 145 8.14 -1.95 -5.62
C GLY A 145 9.59 -1.51 -5.90
N PRO A 146 10.30 -2.17 -6.83
CA PRO A 146 11.66 -1.79 -7.18
C PRO A 146 11.70 -0.45 -7.90
N LYS A 147 12.43 0.54 -7.37
CA LYS A 147 12.59 1.82 -8.07
C LYS A 147 13.34 1.66 -9.40
N LEU A 148 12.74 2.14 -10.48
CA LEU A 148 13.34 2.18 -11.82
C LEU A 148 14.32 3.34 -11.95
N ARG A 149 15.29 3.21 -12.87
CA ARG A 149 16.30 4.25 -13.13
C ARG A 149 15.71 5.51 -13.77
N GLU A 150 14.66 5.33 -14.57
CA GLU A 150 14.07 6.36 -15.42
C GLU A 150 12.54 6.28 -15.36
N ARG A 151 11.87 7.33 -15.81
CA ARG A 151 10.41 7.30 -16.01
C ARG A 151 10.09 6.40 -17.21
N ALA A 152 9.00 5.65 -17.12
CA ALA A 152 8.53 4.78 -18.21
C ALA A 152 8.45 5.49 -19.58
N THR A 153 8.02 6.75 -19.59
CA THR A 153 7.94 7.58 -20.82
C THR A 153 9.27 7.79 -21.53
N ASN A 154 10.40 7.73 -20.81
CA ASN A 154 11.74 7.88 -21.37
C ASN A 154 12.30 6.58 -21.99
N CYS A 155 11.59 5.47 -21.79
CA CYS A 155 12.01 4.12 -22.14
C CYS A 155 11.11 3.46 -23.18
N LEU A 156 10.21 4.23 -23.80
CA LEU A 156 9.36 3.74 -24.87
C LEU A 156 10.20 3.40 -26.11
N PRO A 157 10.21 2.14 -26.58
CA PRO A 157 10.88 1.78 -27.81
C PRO A 157 10.34 2.57 -28.99
N SER A 158 11.22 2.99 -29.90
CA SER A 158 10.87 3.63 -31.16
C SER A 158 11.79 3.16 -32.28
N ALA A 159 11.47 3.50 -33.53
CA ALA A 159 12.34 3.19 -34.67
C ALA A 159 13.77 3.75 -34.50
N PHE A 160 13.93 4.87 -33.79
CA PHE A 160 15.21 5.51 -33.54
C PHE A 160 15.90 5.04 -32.25
N ALA A 161 15.16 4.33 -31.38
CA ALA A 161 15.66 3.82 -30.10
C ALA A 161 15.01 2.47 -29.77
N PRO A 162 15.29 1.40 -30.52
CA PRO A 162 14.65 0.10 -30.32
C PRO A 162 15.00 -0.53 -28.95
N THR A 163 16.13 -0.16 -28.37
CA THR A 163 16.61 -0.62 -27.05
C THR A 163 16.26 0.32 -25.91
N ALA A 164 15.36 1.30 -26.10
CA ALA A 164 15.01 2.27 -25.05
C ALA A 164 14.50 1.62 -23.77
N LEU A 165 13.83 0.46 -23.87
CA LEU A 165 13.25 -0.23 -22.71
C LEU A 165 14.29 -0.57 -21.64
N SER A 166 15.48 -1.05 -22.04
CA SER A 166 16.53 -1.46 -21.09
C SER A 166 17.14 -0.30 -20.31
N ARG A 167 16.83 0.96 -20.67
CA ARG A 167 17.27 2.14 -19.92
C ARG A 167 16.55 2.28 -18.58
N CYS A 168 15.33 1.74 -18.49
CA CYS A 168 14.55 1.76 -17.26
C CYS A 168 14.87 0.61 -16.31
N ASP A 169 15.50 -0.47 -16.80
CA ASP A 169 15.86 -1.62 -15.96
C ASP A 169 16.83 -1.19 -14.85
N THR A 170 16.54 -1.61 -13.61
CA THR A 170 17.44 -1.44 -12.46
C THR A 170 18.10 -2.78 -12.16
N SER A 171 19.41 -2.79 -11.84
CA SER A 171 20.05 -4.03 -11.40
C SER A 171 19.44 -4.51 -10.08
N LEU A 172 19.34 -5.83 -9.89
CA LEU A 172 18.75 -6.40 -8.68
C LEU A 172 19.47 -5.90 -7.41
N SER A 173 20.80 -5.77 -7.45
CA SER A 173 21.60 -5.22 -6.36
C SER A 173 21.21 -3.79 -5.99
N ALA A 174 21.07 -2.90 -6.99
CA ALA A 174 20.68 -1.51 -6.74
C ALA A 174 19.24 -1.40 -6.23
N ALA A 175 18.32 -2.20 -6.78
CA ALA A 175 16.94 -2.26 -6.34
C ALA A 175 16.84 -2.77 -4.88
N ASN A 176 17.60 -3.82 -4.53
CA ASN A 176 17.68 -4.34 -3.16
C ASN A 176 18.24 -3.31 -2.19
N ALA A 177 19.30 -2.57 -2.57
CA ALA A 177 19.88 -1.54 -1.73
C ALA A 177 18.87 -0.44 -1.39
N ASN A 178 18.00 -0.06 -2.33
CA ASN A 178 16.95 0.94 -2.10
C ASN A 178 15.87 0.45 -1.12
N GLN A 179 15.57 -0.85 -1.11
CA GLN A 179 14.49 -1.44 -0.30
C GLN A 179 14.96 -2.06 1.02
N ALA A 180 16.26 -2.30 1.20
CA ALA A 180 16.82 -3.08 2.30
C ALA A 180 16.34 -2.59 3.67
N ARG A 181 16.36 -1.28 3.91
CA ARG A 181 15.91 -0.70 5.19
C ARG A 181 14.42 -0.96 5.43
N GLN A 182 13.57 -0.65 4.46
CA GLN A 182 12.13 -0.85 4.60
C GLN A 182 11.82 -2.32 4.88
N LYS A 183 12.34 -3.24 4.07
CA LYS A 183 12.14 -4.69 4.27
C LYS A 183 12.57 -5.15 5.66
N ALA A 184 13.74 -4.73 6.12
CA ALA A 184 14.26 -5.10 7.44
C ALA A 184 13.37 -4.57 8.58
N ASP A 185 12.88 -3.34 8.48
CA ASP A 185 11.99 -2.74 9.48
C ASP A 185 10.63 -3.45 9.50
N LEU A 186 10.03 -3.74 8.33
CA LEU A 186 8.78 -4.48 8.22
C LEU A 186 8.89 -5.89 8.84
N GLN A 187 9.94 -6.63 8.48
CA GLN A 187 10.20 -7.96 9.04
C GLN A 187 10.42 -7.92 10.55
N SER A 188 11.14 -6.90 11.05
CA SER A 188 11.35 -6.72 12.48
C SER A 188 10.05 -6.43 13.24
N ILE A 189 9.13 -5.65 12.65
CA ILE A 189 7.82 -5.39 13.26
C ILE A 189 6.99 -6.68 13.29
N ALA A 190 6.85 -7.38 12.17
CA ALA A 190 6.08 -8.62 12.11
C ALA A 190 6.63 -9.71 13.06
N SER A 191 7.95 -9.81 13.19
CA SER A 191 8.59 -10.74 14.14
C SER A 191 8.32 -10.38 15.60
N SER A 192 8.04 -9.12 15.90
CA SER A 192 7.70 -8.66 17.26
C SER A 192 6.23 -8.93 17.60
N PHE A 193 5.37 -9.11 16.59
CA PHE A 193 3.92 -9.29 16.73
C PHE A 193 3.39 -10.40 15.79
N PRO A 194 3.85 -11.65 15.93
CA PRO A 194 3.63 -12.71 14.94
C PRO A 194 2.19 -13.25 14.87
N ALA A 195 1.32 -12.89 15.82
CA ALA A 195 -0.03 -13.43 15.90
C ALA A 195 -1.00 -12.76 14.90
N ASP A 196 -0.80 -11.47 14.63
CA ASP A 196 -1.74 -10.61 13.90
C ASP A 196 -1.05 -9.66 12.91
N THR A 197 0.27 -9.68 12.80
CA THR A 197 1.03 -8.81 11.90
C THR A 197 1.75 -9.60 10.81
N TYR A 198 1.53 -9.19 9.55
CA TYR A 198 2.03 -9.84 8.35
C TYR A 198 2.79 -8.84 7.48
N THR A 199 3.72 -9.37 6.68
CA THR A 199 4.37 -8.61 5.61
C THR A 199 3.97 -9.16 4.25
N TYR A 200 3.91 -8.27 3.27
CA TYR A 200 3.80 -8.66 1.87
C TYR A 200 4.86 -7.95 1.04
N ASP A 201 5.67 -8.72 0.31
CA ASP A 201 6.76 -8.16 -0.48
C ASP A 201 6.35 -7.97 -1.95
N LEU A 202 6.22 -6.71 -2.40
CA LEU A 202 5.94 -6.40 -3.81
C LEU A 202 7.17 -6.59 -4.71
N PHE A 203 8.36 -6.57 -4.13
CA PHE A 203 9.61 -6.41 -4.86
C PHE A 203 9.86 -7.56 -5.83
N ASP A 204 9.71 -8.80 -5.37
CA ASP A 204 10.06 -10.00 -6.13
C ASP A 204 9.15 -10.22 -7.34
N LEU A 205 7.97 -9.56 -7.39
CA LEU A 205 7.01 -9.72 -8.47
C LEU A 205 7.43 -9.02 -9.78
N TYR A 206 8.36 -8.07 -9.70
CA TYR A 206 8.85 -7.27 -10.83
C TYR A 206 10.34 -7.43 -11.11
N CYS A 207 10.99 -8.33 -10.39
CA CYS A 207 12.41 -8.61 -10.52
C CYS A 207 12.66 -10.04 -11.02
N GLU A 208 13.66 -10.17 -11.89
CA GLU A 208 14.26 -11.42 -12.35
C GLU A 208 15.61 -11.64 -11.64
N GLU A 209 16.30 -12.73 -11.95
CA GLU A 209 17.56 -13.16 -11.30
C GLU A 209 18.63 -12.07 -11.17
N SER A 210 18.69 -11.12 -12.10
CA SER A 210 19.74 -10.08 -12.14
C SER A 210 19.24 -8.64 -12.24
N ARG A 211 17.95 -8.41 -12.52
CA ARG A 211 17.39 -7.07 -12.78
C ARG A 211 15.90 -6.99 -12.49
N CYS A 212 15.44 -5.78 -12.21
CA CYS A 212 14.03 -5.44 -12.17
C CYS A 212 13.66 -4.70 -13.45
N ARG A 213 12.72 -5.29 -14.21
CA ARG A 213 12.30 -4.74 -15.51
C ARG A 213 11.27 -3.65 -15.31
N ALA A 214 11.09 -2.79 -16.32
CA ALA A 214 10.05 -1.76 -16.30
C ALA A 214 8.66 -2.26 -16.74
N THR A 215 8.58 -3.46 -17.34
CA THR A 215 7.34 -4.05 -17.84
C THR A 215 6.86 -5.21 -16.99
N ILE A 216 5.55 -5.43 -16.99
CA ILE A 216 4.92 -6.59 -16.36
C ILE A 216 5.55 -7.85 -16.98
N PRO A 217 6.00 -8.84 -16.17
CA PRO A 217 6.58 -10.07 -16.67
C PRO A 217 5.76 -10.72 -17.79
N GLY A 218 6.44 -11.10 -18.88
CA GLY A 218 5.80 -11.69 -20.06
C GLY A 218 5.09 -10.69 -20.99
N THR A 219 5.19 -9.38 -20.76
CA THR A 219 4.52 -8.35 -21.57
C THR A 219 5.43 -7.19 -21.96
N ASN A 220 4.93 -6.31 -22.83
CA ASN A 220 5.51 -5.00 -23.14
C ASN A 220 4.79 -3.85 -22.41
N THR A 221 3.96 -4.16 -21.42
CA THR A 221 3.16 -3.17 -20.68
C THR A 221 3.94 -2.70 -19.47
N PHE A 222 4.15 -1.39 -19.33
CA PHE A 222 4.82 -0.83 -18.16
C PHE A 222 3.99 -1.03 -16.89
N TRP A 223 4.63 -1.48 -15.82
CA TRP A 223 3.98 -1.55 -14.51
C TRP A 223 4.07 -0.23 -13.75
N THR A 224 4.95 0.71 -14.11
CA THR A 224 4.98 2.09 -13.61
C THR A 224 4.70 3.15 -14.69
N PHE A 225 4.22 4.33 -14.29
CA PHE A 225 4.19 5.50 -15.19
C PHE A 225 5.39 6.44 -14.96
N ASP A 226 5.97 6.44 -13.75
CA ASP A 226 7.24 7.10 -13.45
C ASP A 226 8.27 6.08 -12.92
N GLY A 227 9.23 6.49 -12.09
CA GLY A 227 10.22 5.57 -11.55
C GLY A 227 9.71 4.59 -10.47
N HIS A 228 8.48 4.72 -9.99
CA HIS A 228 8.03 4.01 -8.78
C HIS A 228 6.50 3.94 -8.60
N HIS A 229 5.72 4.84 -9.20
CA HIS A 229 4.26 4.78 -9.13
C HIS A 229 3.69 3.88 -10.22
N PHE A 230 2.84 2.94 -9.80
CA PHE A 230 2.30 1.91 -10.68
C PHE A 230 1.30 2.50 -11.66
N THR A 231 1.28 1.96 -12.88
CA THR A 231 0.14 2.13 -13.78
C THR A 231 -1.06 1.34 -13.27
N ALA A 232 -2.25 1.58 -13.83
CA ALA A 232 -3.41 0.72 -13.57
C ALA A 232 -3.11 -0.76 -13.91
N ALA A 233 -2.34 -1.01 -14.97
CA ALA A 233 -1.94 -2.37 -15.34
C ALA A 233 -0.99 -3.00 -14.31
N GLY A 234 -0.02 -2.24 -13.80
CA GLY A 234 0.86 -2.69 -12.72
C GLY A 234 0.09 -3.02 -11.45
N GLY A 235 -0.81 -2.13 -11.01
CA GLY A 235 -1.67 -2.40 -9.85
C GLY A 235 -2.56 -3.64 -10.04
N MET A 236 -3.12 -3.81 -11.23
CA MET A 236 -3.94 -4.98 -11.59
C MET A 236 -3.16 -6.29 -11.68
N TYR A 237 -1.89 -6.26 -12.10
CA TYR A 237 -1.04 -7.45 -12.17
C TYR A 237 -0.87 -8.13 -10.80
N LEU A 238 -0.98 -7.37 -9.72
CA LEU A 238 -0.89 -7.90 -8.35
C LEU A 238 -2.11 -8.70 -7.91
N TRP A 239 -3.27 -8.54 -8.57
CA TRP A 239 -4.52 -9.17 -8.18
C TRP A 239 -4.41 -10.68 -7.87
N PRO A 240 -3.92 -11.56 -8.77
CA PRO A 240 -3.84 -12.98 -8.49
C PRO A 240 -2.97 -13.30 -7.27
N TYR A 241 -1.90 -12.54 -7.04
CA TYR A 241 -1.01 -12.73 -5.90
C TYR A 241 -1.67 -12.30 -4.58
N TRP A 242 -2.46 -11.23 -4.60
CA TRP A 242 -3.30 -10.86 -3.47
C TRP A 242 -4.30 -11.96 -3.13
N CYS A 243 -5.01 -12.53 -4.11
CA CYS A 243 -5.93 -13.65 -3.87
C CYS A 243 -5.22 -14.84 -3.21
N ALA A 244 -4.02 -15.19 -3.70
CA ALA A 244 -3.21 -16.25 -3.10
C ALA A 244 -2.83 -15.92 -1.65
N PHE A 245 -2.47 -14.68 -1.36
CA PHE A 245 -2.15 -14.22 0.00
C PHE A 245 -3.34 -14.29 0.95
N PHE A 246 -4.52 -13.77 0.55
CA PHE A 246 -5.74 -13.87 1.36
C PHE A 246 -6.13 -15.34 1.62
N SER A 247 -5.97 -16.20 0.61
CA SER A 247 -6.27 -17.63 0.74
C SER A 247 -5.31 -18.33 1.71
N ALA A 248 -4.01 -18.05 1.60
CA ALA A 248 -2.99 -18.63 2.49
C ALA A 248 -3.20 -18.27 3.97
N HIS A 249 -3.83 -17.13 4.25
CA HIS A 249 -4.16 -16.66 5.60
C HIS A 249 -5.59 -17.00 6.04
N SER A 250 -6.32 -17.83 5.27
CA SER A 250 -7.71 -18.22 5.56
C SER A 250 -8.64 -17.02 5.78
N TRP A 251 -8.36 -15.92 5.07
CA TRP A 251 -9.16 -14.70 5.17
C TRP A 251 -10.37 -14.72 4.24
N PHE A 252 -10.38 -15.50 3.16
CA PHE A 252 -11.60 -15.77 2.43
C PHE A 252 -12.45 -16.82 3.14
N ARG A 253 -13.77 -16.71 3.01
CA ARG A 253 -14.67 -17.77 3.49
C ARG A 253 -14.41 -19.01 2.64
N GLN A 254 -14.22 -20.15 3.31
CA GLN A 254 -14.26 -21.46 2.68
C GLN A 254 -15.70 -21.85 2.38
#